data_AF-A0A0C3APD6-F1
#
_entry.id   AF-A0A0C3APD6-F1
#
_cell.length_a   1.000
_cell.length_b   1.000
_cell.length_c   1.000
_cell.angle_alpha   90.00
_cell.angle_beta   90.00
_cell.angle_gamma   90.00
#
_symmetry.space_group_name_H-M   'P 1'
#
loop_
_entity.id
_entity.type
_entity.pdbx_description
1 polymer ?
#
loop_
_entity_poly.entity_id
_entity_poly.type
_entity_poly.pdbx_seq_one_letter_code
_entity_poly.pdbx_strand_id
1 'polypeptide(L)'
;ILEQGYNDLENTLTQLVDKTSLTPQQIMDGWHKSKGWAINGINHWNLYTKYFAKHKAQERRRLAIPADVLITPTTRGQLYNKFKEENGETWQEVLELHDLLESSEALLQTIAYRQNGSFHVMIPTYPQLEGASVKHGFEMALVMCGKVVNEDASLGFIHLTAGAKKFFKTHCQADEHTMIGHLKAHV
;
A
#
# COMPACT_ATOMS: atom_id res chain seq x y z
N ILE A 1 -24.57 19.84 -6.34
CA ILE A 1 -24.72 18.51 -6.98
C ILE A 1 -24.04 17.43 -6.11
N LEU A 2 -22.76 17.58 -5.78
CA LEU A 2 -22.06 16.61 -4.92
C LEU A 2 -22.63 16.54 -3.48
N GLU A 3 -22.92 17.68 -2.85
CA GLU A 3 -23.56 17.70 -1.52
C GLU A 3 -24.90 16.96 -1.49
N GLN A 4 -25.75 17.19 -2.51
CA GLN A 4 -27.02 16.48 -2.62
C GLN A 4 -26.79 14.96 -2.77
N GLY A 5 -25.83 14.57 -3.62
CA GLY A 5 -25.47 13.16 -3.78
C GLY A 5 -24.91 12.50 -2.51
N TYR A 6 -24.17 13.26 -1.67
CA TYR A 6 -23.69 12.76 -0.38
C TYR A 6 -24.83 12.58 0.62
N ASN A 7 -25.78 13.52 0.68
CA ASN A 7 -26.95 13.40 1.53
C ASN A 7 -27.82 12.18 1.12
N ASP A 8 -27.97 11.93 -0.18
CA ASP A 8 -28.73 10.79 -0.67
C ASP A 8 -28.05 9.44 -0.32
N LEU A 9 -26.71 9.40 -0.37
CA LEU A 9 -25.92 8.24 0.05
C LEU A 9 -26.01 7.99 1.56
N GLU A 10 -25.90 9.04 2.38
CA GLU A 10 -26.00 8.96 3.83
C GLU A 10 -27.38 8.48 4.29
N ASN A 11 -28.44 9.00 3.66
CA ASN A 11 -29.81 8.54 3.90
C ASN A 11 -29.99 7.06 3.56
N THR A 12 -29.43 6.62 2.43
CA THR A 12 -29.49 5.22 2.00
C THR A 12 -28.71 4.31 2.95
N LEU A 13 -27.53 4.74 3.39
CA LEU A 13 -26.67 3.99 4.30
C LEU A 13 -27.33 3.83 5.68
N THR A 14 -27.95 4.90 6.18
CA THR A 14 -28.69 4.88 7.46
C THR A 14 -29.86 3.87 7.42
N GLN A 15 -30.64 3.86 6.34
CA GLN A 15 -31.71 2.88 6.17
C GLN A 15 -31.20 1.43 6.13
N LEU A 16 -30.01 1.19 5.56
CA LEU A 16 -29.41 -0.14 5.52
C LEU A 16 -28.90 -0.57 6.90
N VAL A 17 -28.31 0.33 7.67
CA VAL A 17 -27.91 0.09 9.06
C VAL A 17 -29.13 -0.32 9.90
N ASP A 18 -30.22 0.44 9.82
CA ASP A 18 -31.45 0.17 10.58
C ASP A 18 -32.07 -1.19 10.24
N LYS A 19 -31.99 -1.62 8.97
CA LYS A 19 -32.59 -2.88 8.51
C LYS A 19 -31.72 -4.10 8.72
N THR A 20 -30.40 -3.94 8.79
CA THR A 20 -29.45 -5.07 8.81
C THR A 20 -28.68 -5.20 10.12
N SER A 21 -28.76 -4.19 11.01
CA SER A 21 -27.94 -4.10 12.23
C SER A 21 -26.42 -4.16 11.96
N LEU A 22 -26.00 -3.96 10.72
CA LEU A 22 -24.59 -3.89 10.33
C LEU A 22 -24.09 -2.46 10.45
N THR A 23 -22.81 -2.31 10.75
CA THR A 23 -22.20 -0.98 10.78
C THR A 23 -22.10 -0.39 9.37
N PRO A 24 -22.10 0.94 9.22
CA PRO A 24 -21.90 1.61 7.93
C PRO A 24 -20.68 1.08 7.16
N GLN A 25 -19.59 0.79 7.89
CA GLN A 25 -18.34 0.27 7.31
C GLN A 25 -18.49 -1.14 6.75
N GLN A 26 -19.19 -2.04 7.45
CA GLN A 26 -19.47 -3.40 6.96
C GLN A 26 -20.39 -3.41 5.73
N ILE A 27 -21.35 -2.47 5.67
CA ILE A 27 -22.24 -2.31 4.52
C ILE A 27 -21.46 -1.80 3.31
N MET A 28 -20.57 -0.83 3.51
CA MET A 28 -19.68 -0.34 2.45
C MET A 28 -18.74 -1.45 1.97
N ASP A 29 -18.11 -2.20 2.87
CA ASP A 29 -17.24 -3.33 2.53
C ASP A 29 -17.98 -4.43 1.76
N GLY A 30 -19.22 -4.73 2.16
CA GLY A 30 -20.09 -5.67 1.48
C GLY A 30 -20.52 -5.19 0.08
N TRP A 31 -20.86 -3.91 -0.05
CA TRP A 31 -21.19 -3.28 -1.33
C TRP A 31 -20.01 -3.30 -2.29
N HIS A 32 -18.82 -2.93 -1.82
CA HIS A 32 -17.57 -3.01 -2.55
C HIS A 32 -17.25 -4.45 -3.02
N LYS A 33 -17.40 -5.45 -2.13
CA LYS A 33 -17.27 -6.87 -2.48
C LYS A 33 -18.28 -7.30 -3.55
N SER A 34 -19.54 -6.86 -3.45
CA SER A 34 -20.60 -7.18 -4.43
C SER A 34 -20.39 -6.56 -5.81
N LYS A 35 -19.62 -5.47 -5.89
CA LYS A 35 -19.26 -4.79 -7.14
C LYS A 35 -17.87 -5.18 -7.66
N GLY A 36 -17.18 -6.10 -6.97
CA GLY A 36 -15.81 -6.50 -7.31
C GLY A 36 -14.77 -5.38 -7.12
N TRP A 37 -15.14 -4.31 -6.41
CA TRP A 37 -14.25 -3.23 -6.04
C TRP A 37 -13.49 -3.66 -4.78
N ALA A 38 -12.38 -4.37 -4.96
CA ALA A 38 -11.50 -4.69 -3.86
C ALA A 38 -10.80 -3.41 -3.38
N ILE A 39 -11.06 -2.99 -2.14
CA ILE A 39 -10.20 -2.07 -1.42
C ILE A 39 -8.89 -2.83 -1.13
N ASN A 40 -7.92 -2.76 -2.04
CA ASN A 40 -6.56 -3.32 -1.91
C ASN A 40 -6.44 -4.66 -1.17
N GLY A 41 -7.32 -5.63 -1.46
CA GLY A 41 -7.15 -6.99 -0.97
C GLY A 41 -5.92 -7.60 -1.65
N ILE A 42 -4.86 -7.84 -0.89
CA ILE A 42 -3.68 -8.58 -1.36
C ILE A 42 -4.18 -9.84 -2.06
N ASN A 43 -3.90 -9.95 -3.35
CA ASN A 43 -4.32 -11.12 -4.12
C ASN A 43 -3.31 -12.25 -3.84
N HIS A 44 -3.56 -13.07 -2.82
CA HIS A 44 -2.67 -14.17 -2.42
C HIS A 44 -2.46 -15.20 -3.53
N TRP A 45 -3.37 -15.31 -4.50
CA TRP A 45 -3.14 -16.13 -5.69
C TRP A 45 -2.04 -15.54 -6.59
N ASN A 46 -1.99 -14.22 -6.73
CA ASN A 46 -0.90 -13.55 -7.42
C ASN A 46 0.42 -13.69 -6.65
N LEU A 47 0.41 -13.55 -5.32
CA LEU A 47 1.59 -13.78 -4.48
C LEU A 47 2.11 -15.22 -4.62
N TYR A 48 1.20 -16.19 -4.53
CA TYR A 48 1.53 -17.58 -4.74
C TYR A 48 2.06 -17.84 -6.15
N THR A 49 1.54 -17.18 -7.19
CA THR A 49 2.05 -17.31 -8.55
C THR A 49 3.50 -16.83 -8.67
N LYS A 50 3.86 -15.72 -8.00
CA LYS A 50 5.25 -15.25 -7.90
C LYS A 50 6.12 -16.24 -7.12
N TYR A 51 5.66 -16.67 -5.94
CA TYR A 51 6.34 -17.64 -5.09
C TYR A 51 6.65 -18.95 -5.85
N PHE A 52 5.64 -19.50 -6.51
CA PHE A 52 5.72 -20.73 -7.30
C PHE A 52 6.75 -20.63 -8.42
N ALA A 53 6.86 -19.47 -9.08
CA ALA A 53 7.83 -19.28 -10.17
C ALA A 53 9.28 -19.50 -9.72
N LYS A 54 9.59 -19.15 -8.46
CA LYS A 54 10.91 -19.34 -7.84
C LYS A 54 11.06 -20.69 -7.15
N HIS A 55 9.98 -21.24 -6.62
CA HIS A 55 9.98 -22.47 -5.83
C HIS A 55 9.49 -23.71 -6.61
N LYS A 56 9.53 -23.70 -7.95
CA LYS A 56 8.98 -24.78 -8.80
C LYS A 56 9.39 -26.19 -8.38
N ALA A 57 10.67 -26.38 -8.04
CA ALA A 57 11.18 -27.71 -7.65
C ALA A 57 10.63 -28.18 -6.30
N GLN A 58 10.49 -27.26 -5.33
CA GLN A 58 9.90 -27.55 -4.02
C GLN A 58 8.39 -27.82 -4.16
N GLU A 59 7.68 -26.98 -4.91
CA GLU A 59 6.24 -27.15 -5.10
C GLU A 59 5.93 -28.45 -5.83
N ARG A 60 6.72 -28.83 -6.84
CA ARG A 60 6.60 -30.15 -7.49
C ARG A 60 6.69 -31.34 -6.52
N ARG A 61 7.51 -31.24 -5.47
CA ARG A 61 7.64 -32.30 -4.46
C ARG A 61 6.38 -32.47 -3.60
N ARG A 62 5.59 -31.41 -3.38
CA ARG A 62 4.35 -31.48 -2.57
C ARG A 62 3.29 -32.44 -3.13
N LEU A 63 3.27 -32.61 -4.45
CA LEU A 63 2.40 -33.57 -5.15
C LEU A 63 3.18 -34.69 -5.84
N ALA A 64 4.46 -34.87 -5.52
CA ALA A 64 5.36 -35.86 -6.14
C ALA A 64 5.33 -35.83 -7.68
N ILE A 65 5.23 -34.62 -8.27
CA ILE A 65 5.15 -34.43 -9.71
C ILE A 65 6.56 -34.58 -10.31
N PRO A 66 6.76 -35.48 -11.30
CA PRO A 66 8.03 -35.63 -12.01
C PRO A 66 8.49 -34.35 -12.72
N ALA A 67 9.81 -34.19 -12.89
CA ALA A 67 10.40 -32.95 -13.41
C ALA A 67 10.09 -32.66 -14.89
N ASP A 68 9.79 -33.70 -15.65
CA ASP A 68 9.45 -33.72 -17.06
C ASP A 68 7.98 -33.37 -17.35
N VAL A 69 7.11 -33.39 -16.33
CA VAL A 69 5.68 -33.08 -16.48
C VAL A 69 5.42 -31.57 -16.47
N LEU A 70 4.71 -31.09 -17.48
CA LEU A 70 4.26 -29.70 -17.57
C LEU A 70 3.18 -29.41 -16.52
N ILE A 71 3.36 -28.32 -15.76
CA ILE A 71 2.39 -27.90 -14.75
C ILE A 71 1.29 -27.09 -15.44
N THR A 72 0.09 -27.66 -15.50
CA THR A 72 -1.10 -26.97 -16.01
C THR A 72 -1.66 -25.98 -14.96
N PRO A 73 -2.51 -25.01 -15.35
CA PRO A 73 -3.18 -24.12 -14.40
C PRO A 73 -3.96 -24.88 -13.31
N THR A 74 -4.59 -26.00 -13.68
CA THR A 74 -5.32 -26.89 -12.77
C THR A 74 -4.38 -27.53 -11.75
N THR A 75 -3.24 -28.07 -12.20
CA THR A 75 -2.21 -28.64 -11.32
C THR A 75 -1.62 -27.59 -10.38
N ARG A 76 -1.45 -26.35 -10.85
CA ARG A 76 -0.99 -25.24 -9.99
C ARG A 76 -2.01 -24.87 -8.92
N GLY A 77 -3.30 -24.95 -9.22
CA GLY A 77 -4.37 -24.78 -8.24
C GLY A 77 -4.36 -25.87 -7.16
N GLN A 78 -4.09 -27.12 -7.54
CA GLN A 78 -3.93 -28.22 -6.59
C GLN A 78 -2.70 -28.04 -5.68
N LEU A 79 -1.57 -27.61 -6.27
CA LEU A 79 -0.37 -27.26 -5.51
C LEU A 79 -0.64 -26.13 -4.51
N TYR A 80 -1.42 -25.12 -4.91
CA TYR A 80 -1.79 -24.02 -4.02
C TYR A 80 -2.63 -24.49 -2.83
N ASN A 81 -3.59 -25.39 -3.05
CA ASN A 81 -4.37 -25.97 -1.95
C ASN A 81 -3.48 -26.78 -1.01
N LYS A 82 -2.56 -27.59 -1.58
CA LYS A 82 -1.57 -28.35 -0.81
C LYS A 82 -0.64 -27.44 0.01
N PHE A 83 -0.20 -26.33 -0.58
CA PHE A 83 0.56 -25.29 0.10
C PHE A 83 -0.20 -24.73 1.30
N LYS A 84 -1.51 -24.46 1.16
CA LYS A 84 -2.34 -23.99 2.29
C LYS A 84 -2.46 -25.04 3.39
N GLU A 85 -2.73 -26.29 3.02
CA GLU A 85 -2.85 -27.40 3.98
C GLU A 85 -1.57 -27.56 4.81
N GLU A 86 -0.40 -27.49 4.18
CA GLU A 86 0.89 -27.68 4.85
C GLU A 86 1.30 -26.49 5.74
N ASN A 87 0.88 -25.27 5.41
CA ASN A 87 1.22 -24.07 6.18
C ASN A 87 0.11 -23.64 7.17
N GLY A 88 -1.00 -24.40 7.24
CA GLY A 88 -2.07 -24.18 8.20
C GLY A 88 -2.66 -22.78 8.12
N GLU A 89 -2.91 -22.15 9.27
CA GLU A 89 -3.46 -20.79 9.37
C GLU A 89 -2.49 -19.69 8.89
N THR A 90 -1.18 -19.97 8.91
CA THR A 90 -0.12 -19.00 8.57
C THR A 90 0.21 -18.91 7.08
N TRP A 91 -0.52 -19.63 6.21
CA TRP A 91 -0.21 -19.72 4.78
C TRP A 91 -0.21 -18.34 4.07
N GLN A 92 -1.02 -17.39 4.55
CA GLN A 92 -1.07 -16.02 4.01
C GLN A 92 0.18 -15.24 4.39
N GLU A 93 0.54 -15.29 5.67
CA GLU A 93 1.72 -14.61 6.23
C GLU A 93 3.01 -15.11 5.56
N VAL A 94 3.11 -16.42 5.25
CA VAL A 94 4.26 -16.98 4.52
C VAL A 94 4.41 -16.35 3.13
N LEU A 95 3.30 -16.18 2.39
CA LEU A 95 3.34 -15.58 1.06
C LEU A 95 3.61 -14.08 1.10
N GLU A 96 3.03 -13.39 2.08
CA GLU A 96 3.24 -11.96 2.28
C GLU A 96 4.67 -11.66 2.74
N LEU A 97 5.21 -12.45 3.67
CA LEU A 97 6.60 -12.33 4.12
C LEU A 97 7.57 -12.61 2.97
N HIS A 98 7.29 -13.61 2.15
CA HIS A 98 8.10 -13.88 0.97
C HIS A 98 8.04 -12.72 -0.03
N ASP A 99 6.86 -12.18 -0.36
CA ASP A 99 6.74 -11.02 -1.27
C ASP A 99 7.40 -9.76 -0.67
N LEU A 100 7.35 -9.60 0.65
CA LEU A 100 8.04 -8.53 1.38
C LEU A 100 9.56 -8.70 1.32
N LEU A 101 10.09 -9.90 1.53
CA LEU A 101 11.52 -10.21 1.42
C LEU A 101 12.03 -10.04 -0.01
N GLU A 102 11.24 -10.46 -1.00
CA GLU A 102 11.53 -10.25 -2.42
C GLU A 102 11.50 -8.78 -2.82
N SER A 103 10.50 -8.05 -2.33
CA SER A 103 10.45 -6.59 -2.49
C SER A 103 11.62 -5.91 -1.76
N SER A 104 12.10 -6.52 -0.67
CA SER A 104 13.25 -6.07 0.11
C SER A 104 14.59 -6.37 -0.57
N GLU A 105 14.76 -7.51 -1.25
CA GLU A 105 15.95 -7.77 -2.08
C GLU A 105 15.92 -6.92 -3.35
N ALA A 106 14.73 -6.63 -3.88
CA ALA A 106 14.52 -5.63 -4.93
C ALA A 106 14.76 -4.18 -4.45
N LEU A 107 14.96 -3.91 -3.14
CA LEU A 107 15.36 -2.57 -2.66
C LEU A 107 16.74 -2.13 -3.17
N LEU A 108 17.52 -3.05 -3.76
CA LEU A 108 18.72 -2.72 -4.53
C LEU A 108 18.41 -2.13 -5.92
N GLN A 109 17.16 -1.99 -6.35
CA GLN A 109 16.83 -1.63 -7.73
C GLN A 109 16.26 -0.22 -7.89
N THR A 110 17.16 0.65 -8.35
CA THR A 110 16.98 1.81 -9.25
C THR A 110 16.14 2.99 -8.76
N ILE A 111 16.75 4.18 -8.84
CA ILE A 111 16.21 5.53 -8.59
C ILE A 111 14.77 5.70 -9.09
N ALA A 112 14.45 5.16 -10.28
CA ALA A 112 13.12 5.25 -10.89
C ALA A 112 12.01 4.56 -10.08
N TYR A 113 12.29 3.46 -9.38
CA TYR A 113 11.30 2.79 -8.53
C TYR A 113 11.04 3.57 -7.23
N ARG A 114 12.07 4.17 -6.62
CA ARG A 114 11.91 5.03 -5.43
C ARG A 114 11.20 6.35 -5.76
N GLN A 115 11.51 6.93 -6.92
CA GLN A 115 10.79 8.07 -7.48
C GLN A 115 9.31 7.74 -7.73
N ASN A 116 9.01 6.69 -8.50
CA ASN A 116 7.63 6.37 -8.89
C ASN A 116 6.79 5.65 -7.82
N GLY A 117 7.41 4.95 -6.86
CA GLY A 117 6.73 4.05 -5.94
C GLY A 117 6.42 4.63 -4.55
N SER A 118 7.32 5.40 -3.95
CA SER A 118 7.14 5.89 -2.56
C SER A 118 6.93 7.39 -2.46
N PHE A 119 7.70 8.19 -3.20
CA PHE A 119 7.52 9.65 -3.21
C PHE A 119 6.27 10.07 -3.99
N HIS A 120 6.10 9.57 -5.22
CA HIS A 120 4.94 9.90 -6.03
C HIS A 120 3.61 9.32 -5.52
N VAL A 121 3.61 8.26 -4.71
CA VAL A 121 2.39 7.71 -4.08
C VAL A 121 1.93 8.54 -2.88
N MET A 122 2.87 9.16 -2.15
CA MET A 122 2.53 10.09 -1.06
C MET A 122 2.02 11.43 -1.59
N ILE A 123 2.50 11.90 -2.76
CA ILE A 123 2.07 13.16 -3.40
C ILE A 123 0.54 13.34 -3.52
N PRO A 124 -0.22 12.36 -4.03
CA PRO A 124 -1.69 12.44 -4.12
C PRO A 124 -2.42 12.48 -2.77
N THR A 125 -1.78 12.10 -1.66
CA THR A 125 -2.41 12.14 -0.32
C THR A 125 -2.36 13.54 0.32
N TYR A 126 -1.51 14.45 -0.17
CA TYR A 126 -1.33 15.78 0.44
C TYR A 126 -2.54 16.72 0.34
N PRO A 127 -3.31 16.76 -0.77
CA PRO A 127 -4.58 17.48 -0.77
C PRO A 127 -5.57 16.96 0.28
N GLN A 128 -5.50 15.67 0.63
CA GLN A 128 -6.29 15.09 1.71
C GLN A 128 -5.77 15.52 3.09
N LEU A 129 -4.46 15.72 3.25
CA LEU A 129 -3.88 16.27 4.47
C LEU A 129 -4.29 17.72 4.71
N GLU A 130 -4.39 18.55 3.66
CA GLU A 130 -4.92 19.92 3.78
C GLU A 130 -6.39 19.90 4.21
N GLY A 131 -7.20 19.05 3.58
CA GLY A 131 -8.60 18.85 3.97
C GLY A 131 -8.75 18.31 5.40
N ALA A 132 -7.89 17.38 5.81
CA ALA A 132 -7.86 16.84 7.17
C ALA A 132 -7.42 17.87 8.20
N SER A 133 -6.43 18.70 7.87
CA SER A 133 -5.97 19.82 8.70
C SER A 133 -7.11 20.79 9.00
N VAL A 134 -7.86 21.19 7.97
CA VAL A 134 -9.06 22.04 8.13
C VAL A 134 -10.15 21.35 8.93
N LYS A 135 -10.42 20.06 8.63
CA LYS A 135 -11.52 19.30 9.26
C LYS A 135 -11.25 18.99 10.74
N HIS A 136 -10.00 18.71 11.09
CA HIS A 136 -9.62 18.22 12.41
C HIS A 136 -8.83 19.24 13.23
N GLY A 137 -8.56 20.44 12.68
CA GLY A 137 -7.98 21.56 13.41
C GLY A 137 -6.51 21.40 13.79
N PHE A 138 -5.72 20.72 12.95
CA PHE A 138 -4.27 20.57 13.15
C PHE A 138 -3.48 21.25 12.04
N GLU A 139 -2.22 21.58 12.29
CA GLU A 139 -1.28 22.11 11.30
C GLU A 139 -0.07 21.18 11.21
N MET A 140 0.56 21.12 10.03
CA MET A 140 1.65 20.19 9.74
C MET A 140 2.78 20.84 8.95
N ALA A 141 4.00 20.51 9.34
CA ALA A 141 5.19 20.74 8.55
C ALA A 141 5.90 19.40 8.31
N LEU A 142 5.88 18.92 7.06
CA LEU A 142 6.43 17.62 6.66
C LEU A 142 7.64 17.81 5.76
N VAL A 143 8.74 17.11 6.06
CA VAL A 143 9.94 17.04 5.22
C VAL A 143 10.25 15.58 4.94
N MET A 144 10.54 15.25 3.69
CA MET A 144 10.94 13.91 3.27
C MET A 144 12.16 13.98 2.35
N CYS A 145 13.08 13.02 2.50
CA CYS A 145 14.20 12.84 1.58
C CYS A 145 14.40 11.37 1.24
N GLY A 146 15.10 11.11 0.14
CA GLY A 146 15.52 9.76 -0.20
C GLY A 146 16.42 9.14 0.87
N LYS A 147 16.48 7.81 0.90
CA LYS A 147 17.22 7.04 1.91
C LYS A 147 18.67 6.79 1.49
N VAL A 148 18.96 6.79 0.20
CA VAL A 148 20.29 6.43 -0.32
C VAL A 148 20.99 7.68 -0.85
N VAL A 149 22.01 8.14 -0.13
CA VAL A 149 22.71 9.42 -0.32
C VAL A 149 23.10 9.71 -1.79
N ASN A 150 23.66 8.71 -2.49
CA ASN A 150 24.19 8.91 -3.84
C ASN A 150 23.17 8.72 -4.96
N GLU A 151 22.14 7.89 -4.73
CA GLU A 151 21.14 7.55 -5.74
C GLU A 151 19.92 8.47 -5.67
N ASP A 152 19.56 8.90 -4.47
CA ASP A 152 18.35 9.65 -4.21
C ASP A 152 18.63 11.15 -4.04
N ALA A 153 19.77 11.65 -4.55
CA ALA A 153 20.18 13.04 -4.40
C ALA A 153 19.13 14.04 -4.94
N SER A 154 18.31 13.63 -5.92
CA SER A 154 17.21 14.42 -6.46
C SER A 154 15.88 14.26 -5.70
N LEU A 155 15.77 13.32 -4.76
CA LEU A 155 14.56 13.07 -3.99
C LEU A 155 14.53 13.94 -2.73
N GLY A 156 13.69 14.96 -2.77
CA GLY A 156 13.41 15.82 -1.63
C GLY A 156 12.03 16.41 -1.79
N PHE A 157 11.25 16.40 -0.72
CA PHE A 157 9.89 16.90 -0.73
C PHE A 157 9.56 17.58 0.58
N ILE A 158 8.75 18.63 0.49
CA ILE A 158 8.27 19.37 1.63
C ILE A 158 6.80 19.70 1.43
N HIS A 159 6.04 19.65 2.52
CA HIS A 159 4.65 20.08 2.52
C HIS A 159 4.34 20.80 3.81
N LEU A 160 3.68 21.94 3.68
CA LEU A 160 3.31 22.82 4.77
C LEU A 160 1.82 23.14 4.61
N THR A 161 1.04 22.90 5.65
CA THR A 161 -0.35 23.37 5.72
C THR A 161 -0.40 24.89 5.85
N ALA A 162 -1.56 25.49 5.60
CA ALA A 162 -1.72 26.95 5.57
C ALA A 162 -1.12 27.70 6.78
N GLY A 163 -1.32 27.21 8.01
CA GLY A 163 -0.78 27.82 9.22
C GLY A 163 0.73 27.57 9.43
N ALA A 164 1.30 26.56 8.78
CA ALA A 164 2.71 26.17 8.92
C ALA A 164 3.63 26.76 7.84
N LYS A 165 3.12 27.51 6.85
CA LYS A 165 3.91 28.01 5.70
C LYS A 165 5.20 28.77 6.03
N LYS A 166 5.28 29.42 7.20
CA LYS A 166 6.47 30.17 7.63
C LYS A 166 7.29 29.45 8.69
N PHE A 167 6.89 28.25 9.10
CA PHE A 167 7.46 27.54 10.24
C PHE A 167 8.99 27.41 10.13
N PHE A 168 9.50 26.86 9.02
CA PHE A 168 10.95 26.66 8.84
C PHE A 168 11.71 27.98 8.78
N LYS A 169 11.18 28.99 8.08
CA LYS A 169 11.85 30.30 7.98
C LYS A 169 11.90 31.02 9.33
N THR A 170 10.83 30.94 10.11
CA THR A 170 10.70 31.67 11.37
C THR A 170 11.41 30.96 12.52
N HIS A 171 11.30 29.64 12.62
CA HIS A 171 11.81 28.88 13.77
C HIS A 171 13.11 28.13 13.50
N CYS A 172 13.32 27.67 12.27
CA CYS A 172 14.55 26.96 11.90
C CYS A 172 15.56 27.86 11.18
N GLN A 173 15.18 29.11 10.86
CA GLN A 173 15.98 30.06 10.08
C GLN A 173 16.47 29.47 8.74
N ALA A 174 15.69 28.55 8.19
CA ALA A 174 16.02 27.77 7.00
C ALA A 174 14.87 27.83 6.00
N ASP A 175 15.19 27.94 4.72
CA ASP A 175 14.21 27.75 3.66
C ASP A 175 13.93 26.26 3.43
N GLU A 176 12.93 26.00 2.60
CA GLU A 176 12.46 24.65 2.31
C GLU A 176 13.56 23.75 1.72
N HIS A 177 14.39 24.29 0.82
CA HIS A 177 15.50 23.55 0.22
C HIS A 177 16.59 23.24 1.24
N THR A 178 16.89 24.19 2.12
CA THR A 178 17.84 24.04 3.21
C THR A 178 17.38 22.96 4.17
N MET A 179 16.08 22.90 4.51
CA MET A 179 15.51 21.86 5.37
C MET A 179 15.60 20.47 4.75
N ILE A 180 15.33 20.34 3.44
CA ILE A 180 15.56 19.10 2.72
C ILE A 180 17.05 18.72 2.76
N GLY A 181 17.95 19.69 2.57
CA GLY A 181 19.39 19.49 2.66
C GLY A 181 19.85 19.00 4.04
N HIS A 182 19.34 19.60 5.12
CA HIS A 182 19.61 19.18 6.49
C HIS A 182 19.17 17.73 6.74
N LEU A 183 17.96 17.36 6.29
CA LEU A 183 17.47 16.00 6.46
C LEU A 183 18.32 15.00 5.66
N LYS A 184 18.70 15.34 4.41
CA LYS A 184 19.60 14.52 3.58
C LYS A 184 20.99 14.34 4.18
N ALA A 185 21.51 15.35 4.88
CA ALA A 185 22.82 15.26 5.52
C ALA A 185 22.80 14.37 6.78
N HIS A 186 21.62 14.14 7.36
CA HIS A 186 21.44 13.31 8.54
C HIS A 186 21.21 11.83 8.21
N VAL A 187 20.45 11.56 7.15
CA VAL A 187 20.11 10.21 6.65
C VAL A 187 21.29 9.58 5.92
#